data_AF-A0A950W0E2-F1
#
_entry.id   AF-A0A950W0E2-F1
#
_cell.length_a   1.000
_cell.length_b   1.000
_cell.length_c   1.000
_cell.angle_alpha   90.00
_cell.angle_beta   90.00
_cell.angle_gamma   90.00
#
_symmetry.space_group_name_H-M   'P 1'
#
loop_
_entity.id
_entity.type
_entity.pdbx_description
1 polymer ?
#
loop_
_entity_poly.entity_id
_entity_poly.type
_entity_poly.pdbx_seq_one_letter_code
_entity_poly.pdbx_strand_id
1 'polypeptide(L)'
;MSRCWLALIEGRAEGARAFARASTLDGHEVGTLAAWLHKAKPVRSALRVDERLIDPEGGPAWISLVLAPPSVRLPFDDLAVQQARRHVLTRPPLAAVSTLLRDDSHFEGAITVARPDVSIQWLRDDPFARIYPAMLLSVGAGILGSVAAPTGPTIERYGSGNPWPWDTFS
;
A
#
# COMPACT_ATOMS: atom_id res chain seq x y z
N MET A 1 -7.48 -8.46 -12.66
CA MET A 1 -7.20 -7.16 -12.01
C MET A 1 -5.83 -6.66 -12.40
N SER A 2 -5.64 -5.35 -12.47
CA SER A 2 -4.38 -4.70 -12.86
C SER A 2 -3.62 -4.21 -11.63
N ARG A 3 -2.29 -4.17 -11.75
CA ARG A 3 -1.37 -3.63 -10.75
C ARG A 3 -0.78 -2.35 -11.30
N CYS A 4 -0.53 -1.40 -10.43
CA CYS A 4 0.16 -0.16 -10.78
C CYS A 4 1.42 0.02 -9.95
N TRP A 5 2.24 1.00 -10.31
CA TRP A 5 3.43 1.38 -9.56
C TRP A 5 3.09 2.49 -8.57
N LEU A 6 3.53 2.36 -7.32
CA LEU A 6 3.40 3.36 -6.26
C LEU A 6 4.77 3.66 -5.66
N ALA A 7 5.05 4.93 -5.40
CA ALA A 7 6.25 5.35 -4.69
C ALA A 7 6.00 6.60 -3.85
N LEU A 8 6.69 6.72 -2.72
CA LEU A 8 6.95 8.00 -2.06
C LEU A 8 8.26 8.56 -2.65
N ILE A 9 8.21 9.75 -3.25
CA ILE A 9 9.35 10.37 -3.92
C ILE A 9 9.57 11.80 -3.44
N GLU A 10 10.81 12.27 -3.55
CA GLU A 10 11.14 13.68 -3.42
C GLU A 10 10.86 14.39 -4.75
N GLY A 11 10.16 15.53 -4.69
CA GLY A 11 9.92 16.37 -5.86
C GLY A 11 8.69 15.97 -6.69
N ARG A 12 8.81 16.09 -8.03
CA ARG A 12 7.68 16.09 -8.97
C ARG A 12 7.39 14.69 -9.51
N ALA A 13 6.11 14.32 -9.52
CA ALA A 13 5.62 13.03 -9.99
C ALA A 13 5.35 13.04 -11.51
N GLU A 14 6.41 13.15 -12.32
CA GLU A 14 6.27 13.18 -13.78
C GLU A 14 5.61 11.91 -14.33
N GLY A 15 4.63 12.10 -15.23
CA GLY A 15 3.87 11.00 -15.83
C GLY A 15 2.97 10.22 -14.86
N ALA A 16 2.87 10.63 -13.59
CA ALA A 16 2.01 9.96 -12.63
C ALA A 16 0.53 10.18 -13.00
N ARG A 17 -0.26 9.11 -12.87
CA ARG A 17 -1.71 9.16 -13.06
C ARG A 17 -2.40 9.91 -11.93
N ALA A 18 -1.87 9.75 -10.72
CA ALA A 18 -2.38 10.29 -9.47
C ALA A 18 -1.22 10.59 -8.52
N PHE A 19 -1.29 11.69 -7.76
CA PHE A 19 -0.27 12.06 -6.80
C PHE A 19 -0.82 13.01 -5.74
N ALA A 20 -0.24 12.97 -4.54
CA ALA A 20 -0.52 13.95 -3.49
C ALA A 20 0.69 14.16 -2.59
N ARG A 21 0.75 15.31 -1.92
CA ARG A 21 1.75 15.57 -0.89
C ARG A 21 1.52 14.66 0.31
N ALA A 22 2.61 14.18 0.88
CA ALA A 22 2.64 13.39 2.08
C ALA A 22 3.44 14.13 3.17
N SER A 23 2.90 14.17 4.37
CA SER A 23 3.53 14.78 5.54
C SER A 23 3.44 13.86 6.75
N THR A 24 4.33 14.04 7.72
CA THR A 24 4.20 13.39 9.04
C THR A 24 2.95 13.89 9.75
N LEU A 25 2.57 13.20 10.83
CA LEU A 25 1.42 13.62 11.65
C LEU A 25 1.60 15.01 12.26
N ASP A 26 2.84 15.43 12.47
CA ASP A 26 3.21 16.75 12.96
C ASP A 26 3.34 17.80 11.84
N GLY A 27 2.91 17.47 10.62
CA GLY A 27 2.84 18.39 9.48
C GLY A 27 4.15 18.60 8.72
N HIS A 28 5.21 17.82 9.00
CA HIS A 28 6.47 17.95 8.25
C HIS A 28 6.34 17.25 6.91
N GLU A 29 6.59 17.96 5.80
CA GLU A 29 6.53 17.35 4.48
C GLU A 29 7.61 16.28 4.29
N VAL A 30 7.20 15.09 3.86
CA VAL A 30 8.08 13.94 3.60
C VAL A 30 8.30 13.73 2.10
N GLY A 31 7.34 14.16 1.27
CA GLY A 31 7.46 14.11 -0.18
C GLY A 31 6.12 14.02 -0.90
N THR A 32 6.14 13.40 -2.08
CA THR A 32 4.96 13.18 -2.92
C THR A 32 4.71 11.68 -3.03
N LEU A 33 3.52 11.22 -2.62
CA LEU A 33 3.05 9.87 -2.94
C LEU A 33 2.50 9.92 -4.37
N ALA A 34 2.96 9.02 -5.23
CA ALA A 34 2.64 9.02 -6.65
C ALA A 34 2.38 7.62 -7.19
N ALA A 35 1.44 7.52 -8.14
CA ALA A 35 1.06 6.27 -8.78
C ALA A 35 1.09 6.34 -10.31
N TRP A 36 1.56 5.27 -10.97
CA TRP A 36 1.67 5.15 -12.43
C TRP A 36 1.06 3.85 -12.93
N LEU A 37 0.25 3.91 -13.99
CA LEU A 37 -0.37 2.74 -14.63
C LEU A 37 0.52 2.08 -15.71
N HIS A 38 1.81 2.44 -15.77
CA HIS A 38 2.72 1.94 -16.79
C HIS A 38 3.15 0.49 -16.53
N LYS A 39 3.44 -0.27 -17.60
CA LYS A 39 4.04 -1.60 -17.49
C LYS A 39 5.48 -1.53 -16.96
N ALA A 40 6.27 -0.60 -17.48
CA ALA A 40 7.65 -0.39 -17.05
C ALA A 40 7.70 0.36 -15.70
N LYS A 41 8.68 0.03 -14.88
CA LYS A 41 8.89 0.64 -13.58
C LYS A 41 9.34 2.10 -13.75
N PRO A 42 8.59 3.10 -13.24
CA PRO A 42 8.82 4.52 -13.54
C PRO A 42 10.00 5.11 -12.76
N VAL A 43 10.19 4.67 -11.51
CA VAL A 43 11.28 5.11 -10.63
C VAL A 43 11.82 3.93 -9.83
N ARG A 44 13.08 4.00 -9.38
CA ARG A 44 13.76 2.89 -8.68
C ARG A 44 13.04 2.43 -7.42
N SER A 45 12.43 3.34 -6.67
CA SER A 45 11.70 3.07 -5.44
C SER A 45 10.28 2.54 -5.66
N ALA A 46 9.76 2.56 -6.90
CA ALA A 46 8.37 2.16 -7.12
C ALA A 46 8.12 0.67 -6.87
N LEU A 47 7.02 0.38 -6.19
CA LEU A 47 6.55 -0.96 -5.87
C LEU A 47 5.18 -1.18 -6.49
N ARG A 48 4.85 -2.43 -6.80
CA ARG A 48 3.55 -2.83 -7.32
C ARG A 48 2.53 -2.80 -6.20
N VAL A 49 1.40 -2.18 -6.46
CA VAL A 49 0.25 -2.09 -5.55
C VAL A 49 -1.05 -2.39 -6.31
N ASP A 50 -2.10 -2.77 -5.60
CA ASP A 50 -3.43 -2.97 -6.20
C ASP A 50 -3.91 -1.65 -6.82
N GLU A 51 -4.21 -1.65 -8.12
CA GLU A 51 -4.64 -0.44 -8.83
C GLU A 51 -5.96 0.13 -8.28
N ARG A 52 -6.82 -0.70 -7.69
CA ARG A 52 -8.07 -0.22 -7.05
C ARG A 52 -7.81 0.76 -5.91
N LEU A 53 -6.61 0.74 -5.33
CA LEU A 53 -6.20 1.71 -4.31
C LEU A 53 -6.10 3.13 -4.88
N ILE A 54 -5.90 3.27 -6.19
CA ILE A 54 -5.58 4.54 -6.82
C ILE A 54 -6.87 5.21 -7.31
N ASP A 55 -7.17 6.36 -6.71
CA ASP A 55 -8.33 7.18 -7.04
C ASP A 55 -7.91 8.66 -7.17
N PRO A 56 -7.82 9.20 -8.40
CA PRO A 56 -7.53 10.61 -8.64
C PRO A 56 -8.56 11.59 -8.06
N GLU A 57 -9.77 11.12 -7.71
CA GLU A 57 -10.81 11.91 -7.06
C GLU A 57 -10.90 11.59 -5.56
N GLY A 58 -10.03 10.72 -5.05
CA GLY A 58 -10.01 10.30 -3.65
C GLY A 58 -9.71 11.46 -2.70
N GLY A 59 -10.47 11.56 -1.61
CA GLY A 59 -10.24 12.55 -0.56
C GLY A 59 -8.92 12.32 0.21
N PRO A 60 -8.54 13.27 1.08
CA PRO A 60 -7.35 13.12 1.93
C PRO A 60 -7.48 11.89 2.83
N ALA A 61 -6.33 11.35 3.25
CA ALA A 61 -6.27 10.14 4.05
C ALA A 61 -5.08 10.12 5.02
N TRP A 62 -5.22 9.34 6.08
CA TRP A 62 -4.09 8.89 6.87
C TRP A 62 -3.61 7.55 6.34
N ILE A 63 -2.29 7.34 6.30
CA ILE A 63 -1.73 6.05 5.93
C ILE A 63 -0.72 5.53 6.95
N SER A 64 -0.65 4.21 7.05
CA SER A 64 0.53 3.49 7.51
C SER A 64 1.24 2.95 6.27
N LEU A 65 2.48 3.39 6.05
CA LEU A 65 3.34 2.93 4.97
C LEU A 65 4.51 2.15 5.55
N VAL A 66 4.47 0.83 5.37
CA VAL A 66 5.51 -0.10 5.78
C VAL A 66 6.38 -0.39 4.56
N LEU A 67 7.69 -0.22 4.67
CA LEU A 67 8.65 -0.53 3.60
C LEU A 67 9.79 -1.39 4.14
N ALA A 68 10.15 -2.42 3.39
CA ALA A 68 11.34 -3.21 3.67
C ALA A 68 12.60 -2.33 3.56
N PRO A 69 13.60 -2.54 4.44
CA PRO A 69 14.89 -1.88 4.29
C PRO A 69 15.53 -2.22 2.94
N PRO A 70 16.37 -1.33 2.37
CA PRO A 70 17.08 -1.62 1.14
C PRO A 70 17.83 -2.95 1.21
N SER A 71 17.74 -3.74 0.14
CA SER A 71 18.38 -5.06 -0.02
C SER A 71 17.78 -6.20 0.79
N VAL A 72 16.78 -5.94 1.63
CA VAL A 72 16.00 -7.01 2.28
C VAL A 72 14.92 -7.48 1.32
N ARG A 73 14.72 -8.79 1.24
CA ARG A 73 13.67 -9.40 0.42
C ARG A 73 12.99 -10.47 1.23
N LEU A 74 11.72 -10.26 1.55
CA LEU A 74 10.92 -11.23 2.28
C LEU A 74 10.04 -11.98 1.27
N PRO A 75 10.05 -13.32 1.26
CA PRO A 75 9.08 -14.08 0.47
C PRO A 75 7.65 -13.70 0.85
N PHE A 76 6.77 -13.60 -0.13
CA PHE A 76 5.38 -13.22 0.12
C PHE A 76 4.60 -14.27 0.93
N ASP A 77 5.01 -15.54 0.86
CA ASP A 77 4.49 -16.66 1.64
C ASP A 77 5.13 -16.80 3.03
N ASP A 78 6.05 -15.89 3.39
CA ASP A 78 6.64 -15.86 4.72
C ASP A 78 5.56 -15.80 5.81
N LEU A 79 5.77 -16.56 6.88
CA LEU A 79 4.80 -16.71 7.95
C LEU A 79 4.40 -15.36 8.57
N ALA A 80 5.34 -14.42 8.71
CA ALA A 80 5.05 -13.10 9.27
C ALA A 80 4.12 -12.29 8.36
N VAL A 81 4.32 -12.34 7.03
CA VAL A 81 3.44 -11.70 6.03
C VAL A 81 2.05 -12.32 6.08
N GLN A 82 1.97 -13.65 6.13
CA GLN A 82 0.69 -14.36 6.20
C GLN A 82 -0.07 -14.09 7.51
N GLN A 83 0.64 -14.01 8.64
CA GLN A 83 0.05 -13.63 9.93
C GLN A 83 -0.45 -12.18 9.93
N ALA A 84 0.32 -11.24 9.39
CA ALA A 84 -0.11 -9.84 9.27
C ALA A 84 -1.41 -9.72 8.46
N ARG A 85 -1.50 -10.40 7.30
CA ARG A 85 -2.71 -10.44 6.47
C ARG A 85 -3.92 -11.00 7.21
N ARG A 86 -3.75 -12.13 7.93
CA ARG A 86 -4.82 -12.70 8.74
C ARG A 86 -5.28 -11.73 9.83
N HIS A 87 -4.36 -11.05 10.50
CA HIS A 87 -4.70 -10.05 11.52
C HIS A 87 -5.42 -8.83 10.94
N VAL A 88 -5.14 -8.41 9.71
CA VAL A 88 -5.93 -7.36 9.03
C VAL A 88 -7.36 -7.82 8.81
N LEU A 89 -7.54 -9.06 8.32
CA LEU A 89 -8.87 -9.63 8.05
C LEU A 89 -9.73 -9.87 9.30
N THR A 90 -9.14 -9.96 10.49
CA THR A 90 -9.87 -10.10 11.76
C THR A 90 -10.25 -8.77 12.41
N ARG A 91 -9.88 -7.63 11.80
CA ARG A 91 -10.16 -6.28 12.32
C ARG A 91 -11.32 -5.63 11.54
N PRO A 92 -11.97 -4.60 12.12
CA PRO A 92 -12.87 -3.74 11.36
C PRO A 92 -12.20 -3.23 10.08
N PRO A 93 -12.92 -3.20 8.95
CA PRO A 93 -12.34 -2.79 7.68
C PRO A 93 -11.95 -1.31 7.72
N LEU A 94 -10.73 -1.03 7.25
CA LEU A 94 -10.27 0.32 6.94
C LEU A 94 -10.62 0.68 5.49
N ALA A 95 -10.26 1.89 5.06
CA ALA A 95 -10.60 2.37 3.72
C ALA A 95 -9.99 1.47 2.64
N ALA A 96 -8.73 1.08 2.81
CA ALA A 96 -8.06 0.12 1.94
C ALA A 96 -6.81 -0.44 2.62
N VAL A 97 -6.37 -1.61 2.19
CA VAL A 97 -5.05 -2.16 2.53
C VAL A 97 -4.50 -2.86 1.29
N SER A 98 -3.22 -2.68 0.99
CA SER A 98 -2.55 -3.43 -0.08
C SER A 98 -1.09 -3.73 0.25
N THR A 99 -0.61 -4.90 -0.15
CA THR A 99 0.82 -5.23 -0.06
C THR A 99 1.59 -4.59 -1.21
N LEU A 100 2.85 -4.25 -0.98
CA LEU A 100 3.75 -3.66 -1.95
C LEU A 100 4.76 -4.71 -2.40
N LEU A 101 4.81 -4.98 -3.71
CA LEU A 101 5.65 -6.02 -4.29
C LEU A 101 6.70 -5.43 -5.24
N ARG A 102 7.93 -5.92 -5.19
CA ARG A 102 8.94 -5.52 -6.17
C ARG A 102 8.85 -6.31 -7.47
N ASP A 103 8.59 -7.59 -7.34
CA ASP A 103 8.46 -8.55 -8.43
C ASP A 103 7.29 -9.49 -8.13
N ASP A 104 7.31 -10.70 -8.69
CA ASP A 104 6.18 -11.61 -8.60
C ASP A 104 6.17 -12.47 -7.31
N SER A 105 7.14 -12.31 -6.41
CA SER A 105 7.29 -13.20 -5.24
C SER A 105 7.78 -12.52 -3.96
N HIS A 106 8.29 -11.29 -4.03
CA HIS A 106 8.86 -10.62 -2.86
C HIS A 106 7.94 -9.53 -2.31
N PHE A 107 7.60 -9.68 -1.03
CA PHE A 107 7.03 -8.65 -0.18
C PHE A 107 8.09 -7.59 0.13
N GLU A 108 7.75 -6.34 -0.14
CA GLU A 108 8.62 -5.18 0.11
C GLU A 108 7.92 -4.12 0.96
N GLY A 109 6.70 -4.39 1.43
CA GLY A 109 5.96 -3.48 2.28
C GLY A 109 4.46 -3.64 2.20
N ALA A 110 3.76 -2.73 2.86
CA ALA A 110 2.31 -2.61 2.80
C ALA A 110 1.89 -1.15 2.95
N ILE A 111 0.73 -0.83 2.40
CA ILE A 111 0.04 0.43 2.62
C ILE A 111 -1.34 0.14 3.20
N THR A 112 -1.64 0.77 4.32
CA THR A 112 -2.94 0.74 4.99
C THR A 112 -3.49 2.16 5.00
N VAL A 113 -4.73 2.33 4.53
CA VAL A 113 -5.38 3.65 4.36
C VAL A 113 -6.57 3.78 5.29
N ALA A 114 -6.62 4.86 6.06
CA ALA A 114 -7.74 5.25 6.89
C ALA A 114 -8.26 6.63 6.48
N ARG A 115 -9.58 6.82 6.52
CA ARG A 115 -10.19 8.13 6.29
C ARG A 115 -10.02 9.03 7.53
N PRO A 116 -10.04 10.37 7.37
CA PRO A 116 -9.75 11.29 8.47
C PRO A 116 -10.66 11.18 9.70
N ASP A 117 -11.86 10.62 9.53
CA ASP A 117 -12.86 10.33 10.57
C ASP A 117 -12.56 9.03 11.36
N VAL A 118 -11.65 8.20 10.88
CA VAL A 118 -11.21 6.97 11.57
C VAL A 118 -10.06 7.28 12.53
N SER A 119 -10.10 6.68 13.73
CA SER A 119 -9.02 6.83 14.72
C SER A 119 -7.67 6.38 14.16
N ILE A 120 -6.69 7.26 14.26
CA ILE A 120 -5.31 6.98 13.86
C ILE A 120 -4.65 5.85 14.65
N GLN A 121 -5.19 5.49 15.82
CA GLN A 121 -4.70 4.37 16.60
C GLN A 121 -4.75 3.05 15.81
N TRP A 122 -5.72 2.89 14.90
CA TRP A 122 -5.79 1.73 14.01
C TRP A 122 -4.56 1.61 13.10
N LEU A 123 -4.01 2.74 12.64
CA LEU A 123 -2.79 2.77 11.83
C LEU A 123 -1.53 2.58 12.67
N ARG A 124 -1.51 3.08 13.92
CA ARG A 124 -0.40 2.83 14.86
C ARG A 124 -0.25 1.34 15.16
N ASP A 125 -1.35 0.63 15.23
CA ASP A 125 -1.40 -0.80 15.53
C ASP A 125 -1.40 -1.68 14.28
N ASP A 126 -1.03 -1.14 13.10
CA ASP A 126 -1.01 -1.86 11.82
C ASP A 126 -0.27 -3.21 11.96
N PRO A 127 -0.90 -4.35 11.62
CA PRO A 127 -0.25 -5.66 11.70
C PRO A 127 1.06 -5.76 10.92
N PHE A 128 1.19 -5.05 9.80
CA PHE A 128 2.42 -5.04 9.00
C PHE A 128 3.57 -4.29 9.68
N ALA A 129 3.28 -3.38 10.63
CA ALA A 129 4.29 -2.65 11.39
C ALA A 129 5.15 -3.57 12.28
N ARG A 130 4.71 -4.83 12.48
CA ARG A 130 5.48 -5.87 13.18
C ARG A 130 6.58 -6.49 12.33
N ILE A 131 6.49 -6.37 11.01
CA ILE A 131 7.49 -6.87 10.06
C ILE A 131 8.59 -5.81 9.88
N TYR A 132 8.19 -4.59 9.52
CA TYR A 132 9.06 -3.42 9.43
C TYR A 132 8.38 -2.18 10.01
N PRO A 133 9.13 -1.17 10.47
CA PRO A 133 8.54 0.05 11.02
C PRO A 133 7.59 0.74 10.03
N ALA A 134 6.41 1.14 10.52
CA ALA A 134 5.45 1.92 9.75
C ALA A 134 5.78 3.42 9.79
N MET A 135 5.77 4.06 8.63
CA MET A 135 5.71 5.52 8.53
C MET A 135 4.24 5.94 8.53
N LEU A 136 3.84 6.71 9.53
CA LEU A 136 2.49 7.27 9.62
C LEU A 136 2.46 8.64 8.94
N LEU A 137 1.63 8.78 7.92
CA LEU A 137 1.61 9.96 7.06
C LEU A 137 0.19 10.50 6.86
N SER A 138 0.06 11.82 6.81
CA SER A 138 -1.05 12.52 6.18
C SER A 138 -0.80 12.59 4.68
N VAL A 139 -1.76 12.16 3.87
CA VAL A 139 -1.71 12.27 2.41
C VAL A 139 -2.86 13.13 1.93
N GLY A 140 -2.55 14.11 1.08
CA GLY A 140 -3.54 14.97 0.45
C GLY A 140 -4.54 14.21 -0.44
N ALA A 141 -5.56 14.91 -0.92
CA ALA A 141 -6.49 14.37 -1.90
C ALA A 141 -5.80 14.08 -3.26
N GLY A 142 -6.44 13.26 -4.09
CA GLY A 142 -6.07 13.04 -5.48
C GLY A 142 -5.26 11.78 -5.76
N ILE A 143 -5.23 10.82 -4.84
CA ILE A 143 -4.51 9.54 -5.05
C ILE A 143 -5.10 8.31 -4.37
N LEU A 144 -5.70 8.39 -3.17
CA LEU A 144 -6.10 7.20 -2.41
C LEU A 144 -7.62 6.97 -2.38
N GLY A 145 -8.03 5.89 -3.01
CA GLY A 145 -9.39 5.34 -3.02
C GLY A 145 -9.68 4.43 -1.82
N SER A 146 -10.86 3.83 -1.85
CA SER A 146 -11.27 2.79 -0.89
C SER A 146 -11.38 1.46 -1.62
N VAL A 147 -10.84 0.39 -1.01
CA VAL A 147 -10.91 -0.97 -1.53
C VAL A 147 -11.54 -1.84 -0.47
N ALA A 148 -12.68 -2.45 -0.80
CA ALA A 148 -13.32 -3.40 0.09
C ALA A 148 -12.36 -4.56 0.41
N ALA A 149 -12.37 -5.01 1.66
CA ALA A 149 -11.64 -6.22 2.03
C ALA A 149 -12.12 -7.40 1.16
N PRO A 150 -11.21 -8.29 0.74
CA PRO A 150 -11.56 -9.40 -0.15
C PRO A 150 -12.54 -10.35 0.55
N THR A 151 -13.47 -10.92 -0.20
CA THR A 151 -14.38 -11.94 0.32
C THR A 151 -13.63 -13.26 0.61
N GLY A 152 -13.17 -13.41 1.85
CA GLY A 152 -12.71 -14.70 2.40
C GLY A 152 -11.31 -15.17 1.95
N PRO A 153 -10.86 -16.35 2.43
CA PRO A 153 -9.52 -16.86 2.17
C PRO A 153 -9.40 -17.32 0.72
N THR A 154 -9.03 -16.40 -0.17
CA THR A 154 -8.68 -16.73 -1.54
C THR A 154 -7.38 -17.54 -1.55
N ILE A 155 -7.38 -18.70 -2.19
CA ILE A 155 -6.15 -19.44 -2.49
C ILE A 155 -5.40 -18.64 -3.56
N GLU A 156 -4.40 -17.88 -3.15
CA GLU A 156 -3.51 -17.17 -4.08
C GLU A 156 -2.54 -18.15 -4.73
N ARG A 157 -2.44 -18.11 -6.07
CA ARG A 157 -1.45 -18.89 -6.80
C ARG A 157 -0.06 -18.30 -6.60
N TYR A 158 0.86 -19.15 -6.15
CA TYR A 158 2.30 -18.90 -6.13
C TYR A 158 2.77 -18.42 -7.51
N GLY A 159 3.52 -17.32 -7.57
CA GLY A 159 4.09 -16.77 -8.81
C GLY A 159 3.18 -15.85 -9.64
N SER A 160 1.99 -15.48 -9.16
CA SER A 160 1.11 -14.54 -9.89
C SER A 160 1.54 -13.07 -9.81
N GLY A 161 2.36 -12.71 -8.81
CA GLY A 161 2.89 -11.36 -8.65
C GLY A 161 1.87 -10.26 -8.45
N ASN A 162 0.68 -10.63 -7.96
CA ASN A 162 -0.39 -9.71 -7.67
C ASN A 162 -0.35 -9.30 -6.20
N PRO A 163 -0.48 -8.00 -5.91
CA PRO A 163 -0.57 -7.54 -4.53
C PRO A 163 -1.89 -8.01 -3.90
N TRP A 164 -1.86 -8.34 -2.60
CA TRP A 164 -3.08 -8.53 -1.80
C TRP A 164 -3.84 -7.20 -1.73
N PRO A 165 -5.19 -7.18 -1.80
CA PRO A 165 -6.14 -8.29 -1.65
C PRO A 165 -6.66 -8.92 -2.95
N TRP A 166 -5.82 -9.69 -3.65
CA TRP A 166 -6.23 -10.38 -4.86
C TRP A 166 -7.28 -11.48 -4.59
N ASP A 167 -8.52 -11.26 -5.03
CA ASP A 167 -9.67 -12.10 -4.72
C ASP A 167 -10.43 -12.66 -5.93
N THR A 168 -9.95 -12.43 -7.16
CA THR A 168 -10.64 -12.88 -8.39
C THR A 168 -9.78 -13.80 -9.27
N PHE A 169 -10.41 -14.84 -9.80
CA PHE A 169 -9.83 -15.72 -10.84
C PHE A 169 -10.11 -15.08 -12.20
N SER A 170 -9.08 -14.73 -12.96
CA SER A 170 -9.20 -14.34 -14.38
C SER A 170 -8.36 -15.24 -15.25
#